data_AF-J9EGZ1-F1
#
_entry.id   AF-J9EGZ1-F1
#
_cell.length_a   1.000
_cell.length_b   1.000
_cell.length_c   1.000
_cell.angle_alpha   90.00
_cell.angle_beta   90.00
_cell.angle_gamma   90.00
#
_symmetry.space_group_name_H-M   'P 1'
#
loop_
_entity.id
_entity.type
_entity.pdbx_description
1 polymer ?
#
loop_
_entity_poly.entity_id
_entity_poly.type
_entity_poly.pdbx_seq_one_letter_code
_entity_poly.pdbx_strand_id
1 'polypeptide(L)'
;MGADLLVLEVIAVFFLTLLLLNKYGSWRRQHFIVTISTFIGWFFSFIIIFILPLDIAITFYNRCLLEEAQISVRKELDVINVTDAVCRKPIGFVPNYVLLRLWRVVYWTAQLLTWIVLPLMQSYSDAGDFSSLGKLRSAIYSNAIYYGTYLAVFFMLMIYAAVKGVVLNAEHLKVILISASNTWGLFLLVILLGYGLIEVPRQFWQMGSRDFRLNKTYFDIDKLSTDKNDAEDAVREAYKYV
;
A
#
# COMPACT_ATOMS: atom_id res chain seq x y z
N MET A 1 -22.58 5.20 -20.48
CA MET A 1 -21.59 6.30 -20.60
C MET A 1 -20.72 6.46 -19.36
N GLY A 2 -21.27 6.58 -18.14
CA GLY A 2 -20.44 6.78 -16.93
C GLY A 2 -19.58 5.56 -16.54
N ALA A 3 -20.16 4.35 -16.53
CA ALA A 3 -19.44 3.12 -16.23
C ALA A 3 -18.39 2.76 -17.30
N ASP A 4 -18.65 3.11 -18.56
CA ASP A 4 -17.75 2.82 -19.68
C ASP A 4 -16.42 3.58 -19.55
N LEU A 5 -16.46 4.81 -18.98
CA LEU A 5 -15.28 5.61 -18.69
C LEU A 5 -14.40 4.94 -17.62
N LEU A 6 -15.00 4.50 -16.51
CA LEU A 6 -14.27 3.80 -15.44
C LEU A 6 -13.63 2.50 -15.98
N VAL A 7 -14.36 1.75 -16.80
CA VAL A 7 -13.82 0.53 -17.41
C VAL A 7 -12.62 0.85 -18.32
N LEU A 8 -12.73 1.90 -19.13
CA LEU A 8 -11.63 2.33 -19.99
C LEU A 8 -10.40 2.77 -19.18
N GLU A 9 -10.60 3.53 -18.10
CA GLU A 9 -9.52 3.94 -17.19
C GLU A 9 -8.84 2.72 -16.54
N VAL A 10 -9.62 1.76 -16.03
CA VAL A 10 -9.10 0.52 -15.43
C VAL A 10 -8.27 -0.28 -16.44
N ILE A 11 -8.76 -0.40 -17.67
CA ILE A 11 -8.04 -1.10 -18.76
C ILE A 11 -6.76 -0.33 -19.12
N ALA A 12 -6.82 0.99 -19.25
CA ALA A 12 -5.65 1.81 -19.56
C ALA A 12 -4.58 1.69 -18.47
N VAL A 13 -4.97 1.73 -17.19
CA VAL A 13 -4.06 1.54 -16.05
C VAL A 13 -3.47 0.13 -16.06
N PHE A 14 -4.25 -0.90 -16.39
CA PHE A 14 -3.77 -2.28 -16.51
C PHE A 14 -2.68 -2.43 -17.58
N PHE A 15 -2.87 -1.84 -18.76
CA PHE A 15 -1.83 -1.88 -19.80
C PHE A 15 -0.62 -1.03 -19.43
N LEU A 16 -0.84 0.14 -18.83
CA LEU A 16 0.24 1.00 -18.33
C LEU A 16 1.11 0.25 -17.31
N THR A 17 0.50 -0.44 -16.35
CA THR A 17 1.23 -1.20 -15.32
C THR A 17 2.01 -2.35 -15.93
N LEU A 18 1.43 -3.07 -16.90
CA LEU A 18 2.14 -4.12 -17.65
C LEU A 18 3.34 -3.56 -18.41
N LEU A 19 3.19 -2.43 -19.09
CA LEU A 19 4.27 -1.79 -19.85
C LEU A 19 5.40 -1.33 -18.94
N LEU A 20 5.07 -0.68 -17.82
CA LEU A 20 6.05 -0.25 -16.82
C LEU A 20 6.77 -1.46 -16.19
N LEU A 21 6.03 -2.50 -15.82
CA LEU A 21 6.62 -3.70 -15.24
C LEU A 21 7.51 -4.45 -16.24
N ASN A 22 7.17 -4.46 -17.53
CA ASN A 22 8.03 -5.04 -18.56
C ASN A 22 9.28 -4.19 -18.83
N LYS A 23 9.17 -2.85 -18.74
CA LYS A 23 10.30 -1.94 -18.96
C LYS A 23 11.30 -1.93 -17.79
N TYR A 24 10.80 -1.94 -16.57
CA TYR A 24 11.61 -1.79 -15.35
C TYR A 24 11.84 -3.11 -14.61
N GLY A 25 11.00 -4.11 -14.81
CA GLY A 25 11.10 -5.44 -14.19
C GLY A 25 11.86 -6.44 -15.05
N SER A 26 12.59 -7.34 -14.41
CA SER A 26 13.33 -8.42 -15.08
C SER A 26 12.51 -9.72 -15.10
N TRP A 27 11.41 -9.74 -15.87
CA TRP A 27 10.39 -10.81 -15.83
C TRP A 27 10.95 -12.23 -16.03
N ARG A 28 12.06 -12.38 -16.77
CA ARG A 28 12.68 -13.70 -17.01
C ARG A 28 13.54 -14.23 -15.86
N ARG A 29 14.02 -13.37 -14.96
CA ARG A 29 14.93 -13.76 -13.88
C ARG A 29 14.24 -13.80 -12.51
N GLN A 30 13.21 -13.00 -12.32
CA GLN A 30 12.52 -12.89 -11.04
C GLN A 30 11.48 -13.99 -10.85
N HIS A 31 11.23 -14.35 -9.58
CA HIS A 31 10.19 -15.30 -9.24
C HIS A 31 8.80 -14.76 -9.62
N PHE A 32 7.90 -15.64 -10.09
CA PHE A 32 6.59 -15.23 -10.59
C PHE A 32 5.75 -14.52 -9.51
N ILE A 33 5.84 -14.96 -8.24
CA ILE A 33 5.10 -14.37 -7.12
C ILE A 33 5.50 -12.89 -6.95
N VAL A 34 6.80 -12.58 -7.02
CA VAL A 34 7.28 -11.19 -6.93
C VAL A 34 6.65 -10.35 -8.04
N THR A 35 6.70 -10.85 -9.27
CA THR A 35 6.09 -10.16 -10.43
C THR A 35 4.60 -9.86 -10.20
N ILE A 36 3.84 -10.86 -9.74
CA ILE A 36 2.40 -10.72 -9.49
C ILE A 36 2.13 -9.71 -8.37
N SER A 37 2.84 -9.80 -7.25
CA SER A 37 2.63 -8.89 -6.12
C SER A 37 3.01 -7.46 -6.46
N THR A 38 4.10 -7.24 -7.20
CA THR A 38 4.47 -5.90 -7.68
C THR A 38 3.43 -5.38 -8.67
N PHE A 39 2.94 -6.22 -9.59
CA PHE A 39 1.88 -5.86 -10.52
C PHE A 39 0.61 -5.40 -9.80
N ILE A 40 0.12 -6.20 -8.85
CA ILE A 40 -1.08 -5.90 -8.06
C ILE A 40 -0.89 -4.61 -7.26
N GLY A 41 0.26 -4.44 -6.59
CA GLY A 41 0.57 -3.24 -5.83
C GLY A 41 0.56 -1.98 -6.71
N TRP A 42 1.28 -1.99 -7.83
CA TRP A 42 1.35 -0.85 -8.75
C TRP A 42 0.00 -0.54 -9.39
N PHE A 43 -0.74 -1.59 -9.79
CA PHE A 43 -2.05 -1.45 -10.36
C PHE A 43 -2.99 -0.70 -9.43
N PHE A 44 -3.10 -1.11 -8.16
CA PHE A 44 -3.96 -0.41 -7.21
C PHE A 44 -3.47 0.99 -6.87
N SER A 45 -2.16 1.22 -6.74
CA SER A 45 -1.63 2.56 -6.50
C SER A 45 -1.99 3.53 -7.63
N PHE A 46 -1.85 3.12 -8.90
CA PHE A 46 -2.21 3.98 -10.03
C PHE A 46 -3.72 4.14 -10.20
N ILE A 47 -4.51 3.10 -9.89
CA ILE A 47 -5.97 3.18 -9.97
C ILE A 47 -6.54 4.22 -9.00
N ILE A 48 -5.98 4.32 -7.79
CA ILE A 48 -6.46 5.26 -6.75
C ILE A 48 -6.39 6.72 -7.23
N ILE A 49 -5.41 7.07 -8.08
CA ILE A 49 -5.25 8.42 -8.63
C ILE A 49 -6.50 8.86 -9.41
N PHE A 50 -7.16 7.93 -10.12
CA PHE A 50 -8.35 8.21 -10.90
C PHE A 50 -9.65 7.99 -10.11
N ILE A 51 -9.69 6.98 -9.26
CA ILE A 51 -10.89 6.62 -8.50
C ILE A 51 -11.19 7.63 -7.40
N LEU A 52 -10.17 8.16 -6.72
CA LEU A 52 -10.38 9.07 -5.59
C LEU A 52 -11.07 10.39 -6.01
N PRO A 53 -10.67 11.09 -7.09
CA PRO A 53 -11.42 12.23 -7.60
C PRO A 53 -12.87 11.89 -8.00
N LEU A 54 -13.09 10.73 -8.60
CA LEU A 54 -14.42 10.27 -8.99
C LEU A 54 -15.31 10.01 -7.77
N ASP A 55 -14.78 9.36 -6.73
CA ASP A 55 -15.48 9.10 -5.46
C ASP A 55 -15.90 10.41 -4.78
N ILE A 56 -14.98 11.38 -4.72
CA ILE A 56 -15.26 12.71 -4.18
C ILE A 56 -16.37 13.40 -4.98
N ALA A 57 -16.31 13.35 -6.32
CA ALA A 57 -17.33 13.96 -7.17
C ALA A 57 -18.72 13.32 -6.99
N ILE A 58 -18.78 11.98 -6.89
CA ILE A 58 -20.03 11.25 -6.63
C ILE A 58 -20.56 11.57 -5.23
N THR A 59 -19.69 11.69 -4.23
CA THR A 59 -20.06 12.05 -2.86
C THR A 59 -20.68 13.45 -2.79
N PHE A 60 -20.07 14.44 -3.47
CA PHE A 60 -20.66 15.79 -3.56
C PHE A 60 -22.00 15.80 -4.28
N TYR A 61 -22.13 15.01 -5.36
CA TYR A 61 -23.40 14.88 -6.07
C TYR A 61 -24.50 14.26 -5.19
N ASN A 62 -24.20 13.19 -4.47
CA ASN A 62 -25.15 12.54 -3.55
C ASN A 62 -25.54 13.50 -2.41
N ARG A 63 -24.60 14.29 -1.89
CA ARG A 63 -24.88 15.32 -0.88
C ARG A 63 -25.81 16.40 -1.42
N CYS A 64 -25.58 16.87 -2.65
CA CYS A 64 -26.45 17.84 -3.32
C CYS A 64 -27.89 17.33 -3.43
N LEU A 65 -28.08 16.07 -3.86
CA LEU A 65 -29.42 15.46 -3.96
C LEU A 65 -30.15 15.39 -2.61
N LEU A 66 -29.41 15.13 -1.52
CA LEU A 66 -29.99 15.12 -0.17
C LEU A 66 -30.41 16.53 0.27
N GLU A 67 -29.59 17.55 -0.02
CA GLU A 67 -29.90 18.94 0.29
C GLU A 67 -31.11 19.44 -0.53
N GLU A 68 -31.22 19.07 -1.81
CA GLU A 68 -32.38 19.37 -2.66
C GLU A 68 -33.67 18.75 -2.11
N ALA A 69 -33.63 17.48 -1.70
CA ALA A 69 -34.76 16.80 -1.08
C ALA A 69 -35.21 17.51 0.21
N GLN A 70 -34.28 17.97 1.06
CA GLN A 70 -34.62 18.73 2.27
C GLN A 70 -35.21 20.11 1.98
N ILE A 71 -34.69 20.81 0.97
CA ILE A 71 -35.23 22.12 0.54
C ILE A 71 -36.64 21.96 -0.01
N SER A 72 -36.93 20.91 -0.78
CA SER A 72 -38.28 20.66 -1.30
C SER A 72 -39.31 20.45 -0.18
N VAL A 73 -38.96 19.72 0.87
CA VAL A 73 -39.81 19.54 2.07
C VAL A 73 -40.00 20.86 2.83
N ARG A 74 -38.96 21.70 2.92
CA ARG A 74 -39.09 23.03 3.57
C ARG A 74 -39.90 24.02 2.74
N LYS A 75 -39.85 23.95 1.41
CA LYS A 75 -40.68 24.77 0.50
C LYS A 75 -42.17 24.49 0.64
N GLU A 76 -42.57 23.27 1.01
CA GLU A 76 -43.97 22.98 1.33
C GLU A 76 -44.44 23.65 2.64
N LEU A 77 -43.51 23.94 3.57
CA LEU A 77 -43.82 24.49 4.89
C LEU A 77 -43.69 26.03 4.95
N ASP A 78 -42.72 26.60 4.24
CA ASP A 78 -42.45 28.04 4.20
C ASP A 78 -42.49 28.53 2.75
N VAL A 79 -43.39 29.47 2.45
CA VAL A 79 -43.48 30.18 1.15
C VAL A 79 -42.27 31.11 0.98
N ILE A 80 -41.09 30.52 0.75
CA ILE A 80 -39.83 31.26 0.56
C ILE A 80 -39.29 30.97 -0.83
N ASN A 81 -38.97 32.03 -1.58
CA ASN A 81 -38.24 32.00 -2.84
C ASN A 81 -36.78 31.57 -2.60
N VAL A 82 -36.55 30.27 -2.39
CA VAL A 82 -35.21 29.67 -2.39
C VAL A 82 -34.82 29.30 -3.82
N THR A 83 -33.70 29.81 -4.32
CA THR A 83 -33.09 29.40 -5.59
C THR A 83 -32.84 27.89 -5.58
N ASP A 84 -33.37 27.18 -6.57
CA ASP A 84 -33.18 25.73 -6.67
C ASP A 84 -31.71 25.38 -6.89
N ALA A 85 -31.17 24.53 -6.03
CA ALA A 85 -29.84 23.96 -6.20
C ALA A 85 -29.89 22.93 -7.33
N VAL A 86 -29.39 23.27 -8.52
CA VAL A 86 -29.35 22.34 -9.65
C VAL A 86 -28.20 21.36 -9.48
N CYS A 87 -28.51 20.13 -9.09
CA CYS A 87 -27.50 19.07 -8.97
C CYS A 87 -27.10 18.52 -10.35
N ARG A 88 -25.87 18.82 -10.79
CA ARG A 88 -25.32 18.27 -12.05
C ARG A 88 -24.64 16.93 -11.81
N LYS A 89 -25.04 15.94 -12.59
CA LYS A 89 -24.43 14.60 -12.56
C LYS A 89 -22.95 14.67 -13.00
N PRO A 90 -22.01 14.10 -12.22
CA PRO A 90 -20.60 14.11 -12.59
C PRO A 90 -20.34 13.20 -13.79
N ILE A 91 -19.30 13.56 -14.55
CA ILE A 91 -18.77 12.73 -15.63
C ILE A 91 -18.26 11.43 -15.00
N GLY A 92 -18.56 10.29 -15.61
CA GLY A 92 -18.13 8.99 -15.05
C GLY A 92 -18.99 8.49 -13.88
N PHE A 93 -20.18 9.06 -13.62
CA PHE A 93 -21.03 8.59 -12.52
C PHE A 93 -21.25 7.08 -12.55
N VAL A 94 -20.95 6.44 -11.42
CA VAL A 94 -21.12 5.00 -11.20
C VAL A 94 -22.01 4.80 -9.97
N PRO A 95 -22.86 3.76 -9.95
CA PRO A 95 -23.64 3.45 -8.76
C PRO A 95 -22.79 3.19 -7.51
N ASN A 96 -23.28 3.62 -6.34
CA ASN A 96 -22.59 3.51 -5.05
C ASN A 96 -22.14 2.07 -4.72
N TYR A 97 -22.92 1.05 -5.13
CA TYR A 97 -22.58 -0.35 -4.86
C TYR A 97 -21.31 -0.81 -5.60
N VAL A 98 -21.03 -0.27 -6.78
CA VAL A 98 -19.83 -0.63 -7.56
C VAL A 98 -18.59 -0.06 -6.88
N LEU A 99 -18.66 1.21 -6.48
CA LEU A 99 -17.57 1.90 -5.80
C LEU A 99 -17.26 1.24 -4.45
N LEU A 100 -18.29 0.87 -3.68
CA LEU A 100 -18.13 0.14 -2.42
C LEU A 100 -17.46 -1.23 -2.63
N ARG A 101 -17.86 -1.99 -3.66
CA ARG A 101 -17.22 -3.27 -3.98
C ARG A 101 -15.78 -3.09 -4.42
N LEU A 102 -15.50 -2.08 -5.23
CA LEU A 102 -14.15 -1.77 -5.70
C LEU A 102 -13.23 -1.43 -4.53
N TRP A 103 -13.63 -0.49 -3.67
CA TRP A 103 -12.85 -0.12 -2.49
C TRP A 103 -12.65 -1.30 -1.54
N ARG A 104 -13.65 -2.17 -1.39
CA ARG A 104 -13.52 -3.40 -0.61
C ARG A 104 -12.46 -4.33 -1.19
N VAL A 105 -12.42 -4.51 -2.51
CA VAL A 105 -11.38 -5.30 -3.17
C VAL A 105 -10.01 -4.68 -2.91
N VAL A 106 -9.83 -3.40 -3.24
CA VAL A 106 -8.56 -2.67 -3.04
C VAL A 106 -8.09 -2.78 -1.59
N TYR A 107 -8.96 -2.52 -0.63
CA TYR A 107 -8.66 -2.58 0.80
C TYR A 107 -8.17 -3.96 1.24
N TRP A 108 -8.95 -5.03 0.99
CA TRP A 108 -8.57 -6.36 1.46
C TRP A 108 -7.35 -6.92 0.73
N THR A 109 -7.19 -6.60 -0.56
CA THR A 109 -5.98 -6.97 -1.29
C THR A 109 -4.75 -6.25 -0.75
N ALA A 110 -4.85 -4.94 -0.46
CA ALA A 110 -3.75 -4.18 0.12
C ALA A 110 -3.39 -4.75 1.51
N GLN A 111 -4.39 -5.05 2.33
CA GLN A 111 -4.19 -5.65 3.64
C GLN A 111 -3.46 -7.00 3.55
N LEU A 112 -3.87 -7.87 2.62
CA LEU A 112 -3.21 -9.15 2.36
C LEU A 112 -1.77 -8.95 1.90
N LEU A 113 -1.53 -8.01 0.97
CA LEU A 113 -0.20 -7.73 0.47
C LEU A 113 0.72 -7.23 1.58
N THR A 114 0.28 -6.25 2.36
CA THR A 114 1.09 -5.59 3.39
C THR A 114 1.42 -6.50 4.56
N TRP A 115 0.46 -7.31 5.04
CA TRP A 115 0.65 -8.07 6.28
C TRP A 115 1.07 -9.52 6.07
N ILE A 116 0.95 -10.05 4.85
CA ILE A 116 1.28 -11.46 4.59
C ILE A 116 2.32 -11.56 3.47
N VAL A 117 2.01 -11.01 2.30
CA VAL A 117 2.82 -11.29 1.10
C VAL A 117 4.18 -10.60 1.16
N LEU A 118 4.22 -9.29 1.43
CA LEU A 118 5.47 -8.51 1.42
C LEU A 118 6.44 -8.93 2.54
N PRO A 119 6.02 -9.11 3.80
CA PRO A 119 6.93 -9.55 4.87
C PRO A 119 7.47 -10.95 4.62
N LEU A 120 6.63 -11.85 4.09
CA LEU A 120 7.07 -13.19 3.71
C LEU A 120 8.10 -13.15 2.57
N MET A 121 7.89 -12.28 1.57
CA MET A 121 8.87 -12.07 0.49
C MET A 121 10.20 -11.54 1.00
N GLN A 122 10.18 -10.58 1.93
CA GLN A 122 11.38 -10.02 2.55
C GLN A 122 12.15 -11.12 3.28
N SER A 123 11.51 -11.84 4.21
CA SER A 123 12.18 -12.92 4.95
C SER A 123 12.62 -14.09 4.07
N TYR A 124 11.93 -14.35 2.95
CA TYR A 124 12.34 -15.36 1.97
C TYR A 124 13.61 -14.95 1.22
N SER A 125 13.74 -13.66 0.89
CA SER A 125 14.94 -13.11 0.26
C SER A 125 16.14 -13.13 1.22
N ASP A 126 15.89 -12.84 2.49
CA ASP A 126 16.91 -12.79 3.54
C ASP A 126 17.33 -14.19 4.02
N ALA A 127 16.54 -15.23 3.72
CA ALA A 127 16.86 -16.61 4.09
C ALA A 127 18.07 -17.16 3.30
N GLY A 128 19.10 -17.56 4.03
CA GLY A 128 20.35 -18.14 3.52
C GLY A 128 20.27 -19.63 3.13
N ASP A 129 19.11 -20.28 3.27
CA ASP A 129 18.97 -21.72 2.97
C ASP A 129 19.16 -22.02 1.48
N PHE A 130 19.81 -23.13 1.14
CA PHE A 130 20.06 -23.49 -0.27
C PHE A 130 18.82 -24.03 -1.01
N SER A 131 17.82 -24.53 -0.29
CA SER A 131 16.56 -25.08 -0.86
C SER A 131 15.42 -24.07 -0.78
N SER A 132 14.61 -23.96 -1.83
CA SER A 132 13.44 -23.07 -1.88
C SER A 132 12.41 -23.38 -0.80
N LEU A 133 12.20 -24.66 -0.47
CA LEU A 133 11.32 -25.07 0.63
C LEU A 133 11.92 -24.73 2.00
N GLY A 134 13.24 -24.82 2.14
CA GLY A 134 13.97 -24.40 3.34
C GLY A 134 13.78 -22.90 3.59
N LYS A 135 14.02 -22.09 2.57
CA LYS A 135 13.81 -20.64 2.61
C LYS A 135 12.38 -20.26 3.00
N LEU A 136 11.37 -20.94 2.42
CA LEU A 136 9.98 -20.67 2.76
C LEU A 136 9.65 -21.03 4.21
N ARG A 137 10.13 -22.17 4.71
CA ARG A 137 9.93 -22.57 6.10
C ARG A 137 10.58 -21.57 7.07
N SER A 138 11.82 -21.17 6.79
CA SER A 138 12.57 -20.19 7.58
C SER A 138 11.89 -18.81 7.56
N ALA A 139 11.38 -18.38 6.39
CA ALA A 139 10.63 -17.14 6.24
C ALA A 139 9.32 -17.15 7.03
N ILE A 140 8.56 -18.25 6.98
CA ILE A 140 7.31 -18.40 7.76
C ILE A 140 7.62 -18.38 9.25
N TYR A 141 8.66 -19.10 9.69
CA TYR A 141 9.03 -19.17 11.11
C TYR A 141 9.45 -17.81 11.66
N SER A 142 10.30 -17.07 10.94
CA SER A 142 10.71 -15.72 11.33
C SER A 142 9.50 -14.78 11.45
N ASN A 143 8.63 -14.75 10.45
CA ASN A 143 7.40 -13.94 10.49
C ASN A 143 6.46 -14.38 11.61
N ALA A 144 6.33 -15.68 11.88
CA ALA A 144 5.49 -16.19 12.96
C ALA A 144 5.97 -15.74 14.35
N ILE A 145 7.28 -15.63 14.57
CA ILE A 145 7.83 -15.05 15.81
C ILE A 145 7.46 -13.56 15.91
N TYR A 146 7.68 -12.79 14.84
CA TYR A 146 7.34 -11.37 14.83
C TYR A 146 5.84 -11.12 15.08
N TYR A 147 4.96 -11.80 14.34
CA TYR A 147 3.52 -11.68 14.55
C TYR A 147 3.06 -12.25 15.90
N GLY A 148 3.72 -13.30 16.40
CA GLY A 148 3.48 -13.85 17.72
C GLY A 148 3.73 -12.84 18.83
N THR A 149 4.82 -12.06 18.74
CA THR A 149 5.10 -11.01 19.73
C THR A 149 4.08 -9.87 19.66
N TYR A 150 3.67 -9.42 18.46
CA TYR A 150 2.59 -8.44 18.31
C TYR A 150 1.26 -8.93 18.90
N LEU A 151 0.90 -10.19 18.64
CA LEU A 151 -0.30 -10.80 19.20
C LEU A 151 -0.23 -10.88 20.73
N ALA A 152 0.92 -11.24 21.31
CA ALA A 152 1.06 -11.29 22.77
C ALA A 152 0.83 -9.92 23.43
N VAL A 153 1.41 -8.85 22.86
CA VAL A 153 1.17 -7.47 23.31
C VAL A 153 -0.31 -7.09 23.16
N PHE A 154 -0.91 -7.43 22.03
CA PHE A 154 -2.33 -7.18 21.79
C PHE A 154 -3.24 -7.89 22.81
N PHE A 155 -2.97 -9.16 23.12
CA PHE A 155 -3.71 -9.92 24.14
C PHE A 155 -3.56 -9.30 25.54
N MET A 156 -2.37 -8.83 25.91
CA MET A 156 -2.17 -8.13 27.19
C MET A 156 -3.01 -6.85 27.29
N LEU A 157 -3.05 -6.05 26.23
CA LEU A 157 -3.90 -4.84 26.17
C LEU A 157 -5.39 -5.18 26.21
N MET A 158 -5.80 -6.27 25.57
CA MET A 158 -7.19 -6.72 25.58
C MET A 158 -7.63 -7.18 26.98
N ILE A 159 -6.77 -7.91 27.71
CA ILE A 159 -7.03 -8.28 29.12
C ILE A 159 -7.17 -7.02 29.98
N TYR A 160 -6.29 -6.03 29.81
CA TYR A 160 -6.39 -4.76 30.51
C TYR A 160 -7.73 -4.04 30.24
N ALA A 161 -8.15 -3.98 28.97
CA ALA A 161 -9.42 -3.38 28.58
C ALA A 161 -10.63 -4.13 29.16
N ALA A 162 -10.59 -5.46 29.21
CA ALA A 162 -11.62 -6.29 29.83
C ALA A 162 -11.74 -6.01 31.33
N VAL A 163 -10.61 -5.91 32.05
CA VAL A 163 -10.58 -5.59 33.49
C VAL A 163 -11.14 -4.19 33.76
N LYS A 164 -10.96 -3.25 32.83
CA LYS A 164 -11.56 -1.91 32.89
C LYS A 164 -13.05 -1.86 32.52
N GLY A 165 -13.68 -3.00 32.22
CA GLY A 165 -15.11 -3.11 31.98
C GLY A 165 -15.55 -2.81 30.54
N VAL A 166 -14.64 -2.86 29.57
CA VAL A 166 -14.98 -2.67 28.15
C VAL A 166 -15.66 -3.93 27.61
N VAL A 167 -16.81 -3.77 26.96
CA VAL A 167 -17.55 -4.88 26.32
C VAL A 167 -16.82 -5.34 25.07
N LEU A 168 -16.19 -6.51 25.14
CA LEU A 168 -15.44 -7.11 24.04
C LEU A 168 -16.38 -7.92 23.12
N ASN A 169 -17.05 -7.25 22.19
CA ASN A 169 -17.76 -7.93 21.10
C ASN A 169 -16.83 -8.18 19.90
N ALA A 170 -17.09 -9.24 19.15
CA ALA A 170 -16.35 -9.57 17.93
C ALA A 170 -16.39 -8.43 16.89
N GLU A 171 -17.49 -7.68 16.83
CA GLU A 171 -17.61 -6.49 15.97
C GLU A 171 -16.69 -5.36 16.42
N HIS A 172 -16.64 -5.05 17.72
CA HIS A 172 -15.72 -4.04 18.27
C HIS A 172 -14.27 -4.46 18.08
N LEU A 173 -13.95 -5.74 18.27
CA LEU A 173 -12.60 -6.27 18.03
C LEU A 173 -12.16 -6.08 16.58
N LYS A 174 -13.05 -6.37 15.62
CA LYS A 174 -12.78 -6.14 14.19
C LYS A 174 -12.50 -4.67 13.90
N VAL A 175 -13.29 -3.75 14.45
CA VAL A 175 -13.09 -2.30 14.25
C VAL A 175 -11.76 -1.83 14.87
N ILE A 176 -11.40 -2.33 16.05
CA ILE A 176 -10.11 -2.03 16.70
C ILE A 176 -8.95 -2.51 15.83
N LEU A 177 -9.00 -3.73 15.29
CA LEU A 177 -7.94 -4.26 14.42
C LEU A 177 -7.79 -3.46 13.11
N ILE A 178 -8.91 -3.11 12.48
CA ILE A 178 -8.90 -2.29 11.26
C ILE A 178 -8.31 -0.91 11.54
N SER A 179 -8.75 -0.26 12.62
CA SER A 179 -8.24 1.07 12.99
C SER A 179 -6.76 1.02 13.38
N ALA A 180 -6.32 0.01 14.15
CA ALA A 180 -4.91 -0.16 14.52
C ALA A 180 -4.00 -0.40 13.30
N SER A 181 -4.44 -1.18 12.31
CA SER A 181 -3.69 -1.35 11.06
C SER A 181 -3.56 -0.03 10.30
N ASN A 182 -4.63 0.77 10.27
CA ASN A 182 -4.60 2.07 9.58
C ASN A 182 -3.71 3.08 10.31
N THR A 183 -3.73 3.11 11.66
CA THR A 183 -2.84 4.00 12.43
C THR A 183 -1.38 3.63 12.25
N TRP A 184 -1.04 2.34 12.16
CA TRP A 184 0.31 1.90 11.81
C TRP A 184 0.76 2.43 10.45
N GLY A 185 -0.09 2.31 9.43
CA GLY A 185 0.20 2.85 8.10
C GLY A 185 0.39 4.37 8.10
N LEU A 186 -0.46 5.11 8.81
CA LEU A 186 -0.35 6.57 8.95
C LEU A 186 0.91 6.98 9.72
N PHE A 187 1.25 6.25 10.79
CA PHE A 187 2.48 6.48 11.54
C PHE A 187 3.73 6.35 10.66
N LEU A 188 3.81 5.27 9.88
CA LEU A 188 4.90 5.07 8.91
C LEU A 188 4.91 6.17 7.86
N LEU A 189 3.75 6.57 7.33
CA LEU A 189 3.66 7.66 6.36
C LEU A 189 4.21 8.96 6.94
N VAL A 190 3.80 9.35 8.15
CA VAL A 190 4.28 10.59 8.79
C VAL A 190 5.80 10.60 8.94
N ILE A 191 6.41 9.49 9.37
CA ILE A 191 7.86 9.40 9.58
C ILE A 191 8.62 9.35 8.25
N LEU A 192 8.18 8.50 7.31
CA LEU A 192 8.93 8.21 6.08
C LEU A 192 8.72 9.27 4.99
N LEU A 193 7.53 9.87 4.91
CA LEU A 193 7.21 10.87 3.88
C LEU A 193 8.09 12.11 4.01
N GLY A 194 8.39 12.54 5.24
CA GLY A 194 9.24 13.71 5.48
C GLY A 194 10.63 13.55 4.88
N TYR A 195 11.28 12.40 5.11
CA TYR A 195 12.57 12.09 4.52
C TYR A 195 12.48 11.95 3.00
N GLY A 196 11.49 11.19 2.52
CA GLY A 196 11.30 10.93 1.09
C GLY A 196 11.09 12.20 0.26
N LEU A 197 10.35 13.18 0.79
CA LEU A 197 10.06 14.44 0.11
C LEU A 197 11.30 15.32 -0.11
N ILE A 198 12.30 15.21 0.75
CA ILE A 198 13.53 16.02 0.69
C ILE A 198 14.65 15.27 -0.02
N GLU A 199 14.89 14.02 0.38
CA GLU A 199 16.06 13.28 -0.10
C GLU A 199 15.90 12.82 -1.54
N VAL A 200 14.69 12.42 -1.98
CA VAL A 200 14.49 11.94 -3.36
C VAL A 200 14.77 13.04 -4.40
N PRO A 201 14.21 14.27 -4.29
CA PRO A 201 14.57 15.35 -5.22
C PRO A 201 16.03 15.76 -5.14
N ARG A 202 16.61 15.83 -3.92
CA ARG A 202 18.03 16.12 -3.72
C ARG A 202 18.91 15.10 -4.43
N GLN A 203 18.58 13.82 -4.29
CA GLN A 203 19.29 12.73 -4.95
C GLN A 203 19.22 12.88 -6.47
N PHE A 204 18.05 13.18 -7.06
CA PHE A 204 17.95 13.43 -8.50
C PHE A 204 18.76 14.65 -8.94
N TRP A 205 18.75 15.73 -8.17
CA TRP A 205 19.54 16.93 -8.44
C TRP A 205 21.04 16.62 -8.45
N GLN A 206 21.52 15.92 -7.42
CA GLN A 206 22.92 15.52 -7.31
C GLN A 206 23.33 14.53 -8.41
N MET A 207 22.47 13.56 -8.73
CA MET A 207 22.69 12.61 -9.82
C MET A 207 22.77 13.29 -11.19
N GLY A 208 22.17 14.47 -11.37
CA GLY A 208 22.32 15.28 -12.58
C GLY A 208 23.75 15.77 -12.79
N SER A 209 24.50 16.06 -11.72
CA SER A 209 25.88 16.54 -11.80
C SER A 209 26.87 15.40 -12.06
N ARG A 210 27.72 15.57 -13.09
CA ARG A 210 28.64 14.52 -13.55
C ARG A 210 29.74 14.24 -12.53
N ASP A 211 30.29 15.29 -11.91
CA ASP A 211 31.41 15.17 -10.96
C ASP A 211 30.98 14.46 -9.67
N PHE A 212 29.84 14.84 -9.10
CA PHE A 212 29.28 14.16 -7.93
C PHE A 212 29.01 12.68 -8.24
N ARG A 213 28.39 12.39 -9.39
CA ARG A 213 28.07 11.02 -9.79
C ARG A 213 29.34 10.19 -9.97
N LEU A 214 30.39 10.77 -10.56
CA LEU A 214 31.68 10.09 -10.74
C LEU A 214 32.33 9.77 -9.39
N ASN A 215 32.47 10.76 -8.51
CA ASN A 215 33.07 10.60 -7.18
C ASN A 215 32.28 9.60 -6.32
N LYS A 216 30.95 9.67 -6.36
CA LYS A 216 30.09 8.71 -5.66
C LYS A 216 30.30 7.29 -6.20
N THR A 217 30.38 7.13 -7.52
CA THR A 217 30.60 5.80 -8.12
C THR A 217 31.97 5.24 -7.75
N TYR A 218 33.03 6.07 -7.72
CA TYR A 218 34.34 5.63 -7.25
C TYR A 218 34.31 5.16 -5.78
N PHE A 219 33.63 5.91 -4.92
CA PHE A 219 33.44 5.51 -3.51
C PHE A 219 32.63 4.22 -3.39
N ASP A 220 31.54 4.08 -4.14
CA ASP A 220 30.69 2.89 -4.10
C ASP A 220 31.45 1.65 -4.62
N ILE A 221 32.33 1.79 -5.63
CA ILE A 221 33.22 0.73 -6.12
C ILE A 221 34.23 0.30 -5.04
N ASP A 222 34.88 1.28 -4.39
CA ASP A 222 35.88 1.00 -3.35
C ASP A 222 35.25 0.27 -2.16
N LYS A 223 34.08 0.74 -1.71
CA LYS A 223 33.30 0.08 -0.67
C LYS A 223 32.91 -1.35 -1.06
N LEU A 224 32.37 -1.54 -2.27
CA LEU A 224 31.99 -2.88 -2.73
C LEU A 224 33.20 -3.82 -2.84
N SER A 225 34.37 -3.29 -3.21
CA SER A 225 35.61 -4.08 -3.25
C SER A 225 36.04 -4.52 -1.85
N THR A 226 35.87 -3.66 -0.85
CA THR A 226 36.13 -3.97 0.56
C THR A 226 35.16 -5.05 1.06
N ASP A 227 33.86 -4.85 0.87
CA ASP A 227 32.83 -5.82 1.28
C ASP A 227 33.06 -7.20 0.62
N LYS A 228 33.52 -7.22 -0.64
CA LYS A 228 33.87 -8.45 -1.35
C LYS A 228 35.08 -9.14 -0.70
N ASN A 229 36.14 -8.39 -0.38
CA ASN A 229 37.33 -8.96 0.24
C ASN A 229 37.01 -9.54 1.62
N ASP A 230 36.23 -8.84 2.44
CA ASP A 230 35.77 -9.32 3.75
C ASP A 230 34.97 -10.62 3.63
N ALA A 231 34.08 -10.71 2.64
CA ALA A 231 33.33 -11.93 2.36
C ALA A 231 34.22 -13.09 1.88
N GLU A 232 35.22 -12.82 1.03
CA GLU A 232 36.20 -13.83 0.61
C GLU A 232 37.02 -14.37 1.79
N ASP A 233 37.44 -13.49 2.70
CA ASP A 233 38.20 -13.87 3.88
C ASP A 233 37.35 -14.66 4.89
N ALA A 234 36.09 -14.26 5.11
CA ALA A 234 35.15 -15.03 5.94
C ALA A 234 34.95 -16.45 5.41
N VAL A 235 34.87 -16.62 4.08
CA VAL A 235 34.79 -17.94 3.45
C VAL A 235 36.08 -18.73 3.68
N ARG A 236 37.25 -18.12 3.49
CA ARG A 236 38.55 -18.78 3.74
C ARG A 236 38.70 -19.23 5.20
N GLU A 237 38.27 -18.41 6.15
CA GLU A 237 38.28 -18.76 7.56
C GLU A 237 37.37 -19.95 7.87
N ALA A 238 36.14 -19.97 7.32
CA ALA A 238 35.24 -21.11 7.50
C ALA A 238 35.84 -22.42 6.97
N TYR A 239 36.59 -22.38 5.85
CA TYR A 239 37.29 -23.55 5.29
C TYR A 239 38.49 -24.02 6.12
N LYS A 240 39.10 -23.18 6.98
CA LYS A 240 40.21 -23.62 7.84
C LYS A 240 39.76 -24.57 8.96
N TYR A 241 38.48 -24.56 9.30
CA TYR A 241 37.90 -25.37 10.38
C TYR A 241 37.23 -26.67 9.89
N VAL A 242 37.32 -26.96 8.59
CA VAL A 242 36.83 -28.19 7.94
C VAL A 242 38.02 -29.02 7.49
#